data_AF-A0A7Y2Y785-F1
#
_entry.id   AF-A0A7Y2Y785-F1
#
_cell.length_a   1.000
_cell.length_b   1.000
_cell.length_c   1.000
_cell.angle_alpha   90.00
_cell.angle_beta   90.00
_cell.angle_gamma   90.00
#
_symmetry.space_group_name_H-M   'P 1'
#
loop_
_entity.id
_entity.type
_entity.pdbx_description
1 polymer ?
#
loop_
_entity_poly.entity_id
_entity_poly.type
_entity_poly.pdbx_seq_one_letter_code
_entity_poly.pdbx_strand_id
1 'polypeptide(L)'
;MPLQSLTHILKFSHIVPLLICLLMYADFAYDLERTNYPKLIVLFAILFVLFFNFVKNKIYDLRFLTSISILFRVVFLLAIPNLSQDFYR
;
A
#
# COMPACT_ATOMS: atom_id res chain seq x y z
N MET A 1 -21.45 -25.40 -13.22
CA MET A 1 -20.46 -24.39 -13.65
C MET A 1 -19.12 -24.75 -13.04
N PRO A 2 -18.01 -24.87 -13.79
CA PRO A 2 -16.74 -25.26 -13.20
C PRO A 2 -16.20 -24.07 -12.43
N LEU A 3 -16.14 -24.21 -11.10
CA LEU A 3 -15.58 -23.24 -10.16
C LEU A 3 -14.09 -22.91 -10.44
N GLN A 4 -13.49 -23.62 -11.40
CA GLN A 4 -12.09 -23.58 -11.80
C GLN A 4 -11.74 -22.42 -12.74
N SER A 5 -12.71 -21.79 -13.42
CA SER A 5 -12.44 -20.57 -14.20
C SER A 5 -12.32 -19.32 -13.31
N LEU A 6 -13.08 -19.31 -12.19
CA LEU A 6 -13.06 -18.22 -11.22
C LEU A 6 -11.71 -18.13 -10.50
N THR A 7 -11.05 -19.26 -10.25
CA THR A 7 -9.73 -19.28 -9.58
C THR A 7 -8.61 -18.70 -10.44
N HIS A 8 -8.75 -18.72 -11.77
CA HIS A 8 -7.76 -18.14 -12.68
C HIS A 8 -7.85 -16.60 -12.74
N ILE A 9 -9.06 -16.05 -12.61
CA ILE A 9 -9.31 -14.61 -12.45
C ILE A 9 -8.86 -14.16 -11.04
N LEU A 10 -9.07 -15.01 -10.03
CA LEU A 10 -8.60 -14.77 -8.66
C LEU A 10 -7.07 -14.84 -8.50
N LYS A 11 -6.33 -15.46 -9.41
CA LYS A 11 -4.85 -15.42 -9.38
C LYS A 11 -4.28 -14.02 -9.65
N PHE A 12 -4.96 -13.20 -10.46
CA PHE A 12 -4.62 -11.78 -10.66
C PHE A 12 -5.16 -10.87 -9.55
N SER A 13 -5.92 -11.42 -8.59
CA SER A 13 -6.64 -10.70 -7.53
C SER A 13 -5.73 -9.86 -6.63
N HIS A 14 -4.45 -10.20 -6.51
CA HIS A 14 -3.53 -9.50 -5.60
C HIS A 14 -2.89 -8.25 -6.21
N ILE A 15 -2.96 -8.07 -7.52
CA ILE A 15 -2.35 -6.93 -8.22
C ILE A 15 -3.18 -5.67 -8.04
N VAL A 16 -4.52 -5.79 -8.09
CA VAL A 16 -5.44 -4.67 -7.87
C VAL A 16 -5.26 -4.04 -6.47
N PRO A 17 -5.33 -4.78 -5.35
CA PRO A 17 -5.10 -4.20 -4.02
C PRO A 17 -3.67 -3.68 -3.86
N LEU A 18 -2.68 -4.26 -4.56
CA LEU A 18 -1.32 -3.73 -4.55
C LEU A 18 -1.22 -2.36 -5.22
N LEU A 19 -1.89 -2.18 -6.37
CA LEU A 19 -1.98 -0.89 -7.05
C LEU A 19 -2.72 0.15 -6.21
N ILE A 20 -3.81 -0.25 -5.54
CA ILE A 20 -4.53 0.63 -4.61
C ILE A 20 -3.62 1.06 -3.47
N CYS A 21 -2.88 0.13 -2.85
CA CYS A 21 -1.89 0.47 -1.84
C CYS A 21 -0.86 1.48 -2.39
N LEU A 22 -0.33 1.25 -3.60
CA LEU A 22 0.66 2.13 -4.21
C LEU A 22 0.13 3.56 -4.39
N LEU A 23 -1.11 3.71 -4.86
CA LEU A 23 -1.78 5.00 -5.00
C LEU A 23 -2.02 5.67 -3.65
N MET A 24 -2.45 4.92 -2.63
CA MET A 24 -2.61 5.45 -1.26
C MET A 24 -1.28 5.89 -0.66
N TYR A 25 -0.19 5.15 -0.93
CA TYR A 25 1.16 5.51 -0.51
C TYR A 25 1.64 6.79 -1.21
N ALA A 26 1.31 6.97 -2.50
CA ALA A 26 1.61 8.20 -3.22
C ALA A 26 0.77 9.38 -2.68
N ASP A 27 -0.53 9.21 -2.48
CA ASP A 27 -1.41 10.24 -1.88
C ASP A 27 -0.90 10.66 -0.49
N PHE A 28 -0.50 9.69 0.33
CA PHE A 28 0.12 9.95 1.63
C PHE A 28 1.44 10.74 1.49
N ALA A 29 2.28 10.42 0.52
CA ALA A 29 3.62 10.99 0.41
C ALA A 29 3.62 12.41 -0.19
N TYR A 30 2.73 12.68 -1.15
CA TYR A 30 2.77 13.91 -1.96
C TYR A 30 1.63 14.89 -1.65
N ASP A 31 0.45 14.41 -1.24
CA ASP A 31 -0.76 15.24 -1.11
C ASP A 31 -1.31 15.29 0.33
N LEU A 32 -0.69 14.58 1.28
CA LEU A 32 -1.09 14.66 2.68
C LEU A 32 -0.48 15.88 3.35
N GLU A 33 -1.31 16.89 3.59
CA GLU A 33 -0.97 17.98 4.49
C GLU A 33 -0.79 17.46 5.93
N ARG A 34 0.29 17.86 6.59
CA ARG A 34 0.68 17.36 7.91
C ARG A 34 -0.34 17.67 9.02
N THR A 35 -1.12 18.72 8.84
CA THR A 35 -2.18 19.15 9.77
C THR A 35 -3.51 18.44 9.50
N ASN A 36 -3.66 17.74 8.37
CA ASN A 36 -4.88 17.05 8.01
C ASN A 36 -4.95 15.65 8.66
N TYR A 37 -5.15 15.65 9.98
CA TYR A 37 -5.29 14.43 10.78
C TYR A 37 -6.42 13.49 10.32
N PRO A 38 -7.60 13.99 9.87
CA PRO A 38 -8.64 13.10 9.34
C PRO A 38 -8.17 12.31 8.12
N LYS A 39 -7.53 12.97 7.14
CA LYS A 39 -7.00 12.30 5.95
C LYS A 39 -5.94 11.26 6.34
N LEU A 40 -5.06 11.60 7.29
CA LEU A 40 -4.05 10.67 7.83
C LEU A 40 -4.69 9.39 8.40
N ILE A 41 -5.69 9.52 9.26
CA ILE A 41 -6.36 8.38 9.93
C ILE A 41 -7.08 7.50 8.89
N VAL A 42 -7.78 8.11 7.94
CA VAL A 42 -8.51 7.38 6.88
C VAL A 42 -7.55 6.60 5.99
N LEU A 43 -6.48 7.25 5.50
CA LEU A 43 -5.42 6.59 4.72
C LEU A 43 -4.87 5.37 5.48
N PHE A 44 -4.52 5.57 6.75
CA PHE A 44 -3.93 4.50 7.58
C PHE A 44 -4.92 3.35 7.82
N ALA A 45 -6.19 3.65 8.09
CA ALA A 45 -7.22 2.63 8.29
C ALA A 45 -7.46 1.80 7.02
N ILE A 46 -7.54 2.43 5.85
CA ILE A 46 -7.71 1.73 4.57
C ILE A 46 -6.51 0.83 4.29
N LEU A 47 -5.29 1.38 4.40
CA LEU A 47 -4.05 0.61 4.23
C LEU A 47 -3.97 -0.59 5.19
N PHE A 48 -4.39 -0.42 6.43
CA PHE A 48 -4.43 -1.49 7.44
C PHE A 48 -5.40 -2.61 7.05
N VAL A 49 -6.62 -2.28 6.61
CA VAL A 49 -7.59 -3.28 6.15
C VAL A 49 -7.07 -4.04 4.93
N LEU A 50 -6.44 -3.34 3.97
CA LEU A 50 -5.82 -3.99 2.81
C LEU A 50 -4.70 -4.94 3.25
N PHE A 51 -3.81 -4.50 4.14
CA PHE A 51 -2.75 -5.34 4.70
C PHE A 51 -3.32 -6.59 5.39
N PHE A 52 -4.37 -6.44 6.22
CA PHE A 52 -5.01 -7.56 6.88
C PHE A 52 -5.59 -8.57 5.88
N ASN A 53 -6.16 -8.11 4.76
CA ASN A 53 -6.62 -8.97 3.68
C ASN A 53 -5.47 -9.74 3.01
N PHE A 54 -4.30 -9.12 2.81
CA PHE A 54 -3.11 -9.81 2.30
C PHE A 54 -2.64 -10.92 3.25
N VAL A 55 -2.59 -10.64 4.56
CA VAL A 55 -2.18 -11.61 5.58
C VAL A 55 -3.17 -12.78 5.68
N LYS A 56 -4.49 -12.51 5.64
CA LYS A 56 -5.55 -13.53 5.72
C LYS A 56 -5.48 -14.53 4.56
N ASN A 57 -5.09 -14.08 3.38
CA ASN A 57 -4.97 -14.93 2.19
C ASN A 57 -3.69 -15.80 2.16
N LYS A 58 -2.98 -15.91 3.30
CA LYS A 58 -1.78 -16.73 3.48
C LYS A 58 -0.67 -16.47 2.45
N ILE A 59 -0.55 -15.23 1.98
CA ILE A 59 0.61 -14.81 1.20
C ILE A 59 1.76 -14.59 2.18
N TYR A 60 2.31 -15.68 2.72
CA TYR A 60 3.47 -15.69 3.62
C TYR A 60 4.78 -15.92 2.84
N ASP A 61 4.76 -15.79 1.52
CA ASP A 61 6.00 -15.83 0.76
C ASP A 61 6.82 -14.60 1.13
N LEU A 62 7.84 -14.84 1.96
CA LEU A 62 8.75 -13.83 2.48
C LEU A 62 9.36 -13.03 1.32
N ARG A 63 9.63 -13.69 0.18
CA ARG A 63 10.17 -13.03 -1.02
C ARG A 63 9.19 -11.99 -1.59
N PHE A 64 7.90 -12.31 -1.60
CA PHE A 64 6.85 -11.41 -2.06
C PHE A 64 6.69 -10.22 -1.11
N LEU A 65 6.63 -10.46 0.20
CA LEU A 65 6.55 -9.40 1.21
C LEU A 65 7.77 -8.46 1.17
N THR A 66 8.97 -9.02 1.05
CA THR A 66 10.21 -8.23 0.94
C THR A 66 10.21 -7.39 -0.34
N SER A 67 9.79 -7.95 -1.47
CA SER A 67 9.73 -7.21 -2.74
C SER A 67 8.75 -6.04 -2.67
N ILE A 68 7.57 -6.25 -2.08
CA ILE A 68 6.57 -5.19 -1.88
C ILE A 68 7.08 -4.12 -0.90
N SER A 69 7.75 -4.52 0.17
CA SER A 69 8.32 -3.57 1.15
C SER A 69 9.33 -2.63 0.49
N ILE A 70 10.18 -3.16 -0.41
CA ILE A 70 11.13 -2.35 -1.18
C ILE A 70 10.38 -1.42 -2.13
N LEU A 71 9.37 -1.93 -2.86
CA LEU A 71 8.58 -1.11 -3.78
C LEU A 71 7.93 0.09 -3.09
N PHE A 72 7.29 -0.11 -1.94
CA PHE A 72 6.71 1.01 -1.19
C PHE A 72 7.76 1.98 -0.64
N ARG A 73 8.96 1.51 -0.27
CA ARG A 73 10.07 2.40 0.11
C ARG A 73 10.51 3.28 -1.05
N VAL A 74 10.52 2.77 -2.28
CA VAL A 74 10.88 3.55 -3.47
C VAL A 74 9.92 4.73 -3.69
N VAL A 75 8.62 4.55 -3.43
CA VAL A 75 7.63 5.64 -3.52
C VAL A 75 8.01 6.82 -2.62
N PHE A 76 8.53 6.54 -1.43
CA PHE A 76 8.92 7.58 -0.49
C PHE A 76 10.24 8.26 -0.80
N LEU A 77 11.15 7.67 -1.57
CA LEU A 77 12.51 8.21 -1.75
C LEU A 77 12.52 9.67 -2.20
N LEU A 78 11.61 10.04 -3.10
CA LEU A 78 11.49 11.42 -3.59
C LEU A 78 10.70 12.31 -2.63
N ALA A 79 9.84 11.73 -1.79
CA ALA A 79 9.03 12.44 -0.82
C ALA A 79 9.71 12.62 0.55
N ILE A 80 10.83 11.95 0.83
CA ILE A 80 11.61 12.10 2.09
C ILE A 80 11.72 13.55 2.57
N PRO A 81 12.13 14.55 1.75
CA PRO A 81 12.21 15.94 2.21
C PRO A 81 10.85 16.50 2.64
N ASN A 82 9.76 16.07 1.99
CA ASN A 82 8.40 16.47 2.32
C ASN A 82 7.84 15.75 3.56
N LEU A 83 8.53 14.75 4.11
CA LEU A 83 8.10 14.04 5.32
C LEU A 83 8.79 14.53 6.60
N SER A 84 9.99 15.10 6.52
CA SER A 84 10.68 15.69 7.67
C SER A 84 10.41 17.20 7.80
N GLN A 85 10.15 17.67 9.02
CA GLN A 85 10.05 19.11 9.31
C GLN A 85 11.43 19.80 9.24
N ASP A 86 12.50 19.02 9.45
CA ASP A 86 13.85 19.53 9.60
C ASP A 86 14.57 19.79 8.26
N PHE A 87 14.00 19.39 7.12
CA PHE A 87 14.64 19.63 5.82
C PHE A 87 14.50 21.09 5.33
N TYR A 88 13.41 21.76 5.71
CA TYR A 88 13.08 23.12 5.27
C TYR A 88 13.30 24.19 6.36
N ARG A 89 13.91 23.79 7.48
CA ARG A 89 14.27 24.69 8.57
C ARG A 89 15.59 25.38 8.27
#